data_AF-A0A7C3BTR6-F1
#
_entry.id   AF-A0A7C3BTR6-F1
#
_cell.length_a   1.000
_cell.length_b   1.000
_cell.length_c   1.000
_cell.angle_alpha   90.00
_cell.angle_beta   90.00
_cell.angle_gamma   90.00
#
_symmetry.space_group_name_H-M   'P 1'
#
loop_
_entity.id
_entity.type
_entity.pdbx_description
1 polymer ?
#
loop_
_entity_poly.entity_id
_entity_poly.type
_entity_poly.pdbx_seq_one_letter_code
_entity_poly.pdbx_strand_id
1 'polypeptide(L)'
;NEQAAAIKAEAEREAVSLMENRKKSIQPELIEFVHQLHSQLVSELENLKQQTVALEAVFERKLSQFVEETRTVPMEGDEIHAESQEPVQAIDQTSTSQPEEKVLVSADDLDTTPYEQEPEFELEILPPIDITKIMGIVTYLDSLPEVKNTELIPLADKPSILVFLHEPIPLIDMLNTLPEVAEVKEDTTDTASVEGKRKKVQIVLSEKTVSEEGKEQ
;
A
#
# COMPACT_ATOMS: atom_id res chain seq x y z
N ASN A 1 -21.84 -38.18 46.21
CA ASN A 1 -21.86 -38.16 44.73
C ASN A 1 -23.06 -37.42 44.16
N GLU A 2 -24.29 -37.69 44.57
CA GLU A 2 -25.49 -37.09 43.97
C GLU A 2 -25.57 -35.55 44.11
N GLN A 3 -25.25 -35.00 45.29
CA GLN A 3 -25.19 -33.55 45.50
C GLN A 3 -24.12 -32.86 44.63
N ALA A 4 -22.97 -33.49 44.43
CA ALA A 4 -21.91 -32.94 43.59
C ALA A 4 -22.32 -32.90 42.11
N ALA A 5 -23.05 -33.92 41.64
CA ALA A 5 -23.60 -33.95 40.29
C ALA A 5 -24.66 -32.86 40.07
N ALA A 6 -25.52 -32.62 41.07
CA ALA A 6 -26.52 -31.56 41.01
C ALA A 6 -25.90 -30.15 40.96
N ILE A 7 -24.86 -29.90 41.77
CA ILE A 7 -24.13 -28.62 41.76
C ILE A 7 -23.47 -28.39 40.40
N LYS A 8 -22.83 -29.42 39.84
CA LYS A 8 -22.19 -29.34 38.52
C LYS A 8 -23.21 -29.01 37.42
N ALA A 9 -24.35 -29.69 37.40
CA ALA A 9 -25.38 -29.47 36.38
C ALA A 9 -25.99 -28.05 36.46
N GLU A 10 -26.15 -27.50 37.67
CA GLU A 10 -26.62 -26.13 37.84
C GLU A 10 -25.58 -25.11 37.37
N ALA A 11 -24.31 -25.31 37.73
CA ALA A 11 -23.22 -24.44 37.29
C ALA A 11 -23.06 -24.43 35.76
N GLU A 12 -23.20 -25.58 35.11
CA GLU A 12 -23.18 -25.68 33.64
C GLU A 12 -24.36 -24.93 33.01
N ARG A 13 -25.57 -25.07 33.56
CA ARG A 13 -26.76 -24.34 33.08
C ARG A 13 -26.58 -22.82 33.22
N GLU A 14 -26.05 -22.37 34.35
CA GLU A 14 -25.81 -20.96 34.61
C GLU A 14 -24.74 -20.40 33.67
N ALA A 15 -23.66 -21.13 33.42
CA ALA A 15 -22.62 -20.75 32.48
C ALA A 15 -23.16 -20.58 31.05
N VAL A 16 -23.99 -21.54 30.57
CA VAL A 16 -24.62 -21.45 29.24
C VAL A 16 -25.54 -20.23 29.15
N SER A 17 -26.36 -20.00 30.18
CA SER A 17 -27.25 -18.83 30.24
C SER A 17 -26.47 -17.50 30.20
N LEU A 18 -25.36 -17.42 30.94
CA LEU A 18 -24.50 -16.24 30.95
C LEU A 18 -23.86 -15.98 29.59
N MET A 19 -23.39 -17.04 28.90
CA MET A 19 -22.84 -16.92 27.54
C MET A 19 -23.90 -16.48 26.52
N GLU A 20 -25.12 -17.00 26.59
CA GLU A 20 -26.21 -16.56 25.72
C GLU A 20 -26.59 -15.10 25.95
N ASN A 21 -26.64 -14.67 27.21
CA ASN A 21 -26.92 -13.28 27.53
C ASN A 21 -25.81 -12.34 27.05
N ARG A 22 -24.53 -12.74 27.17
CA ARG A 22 -23.40 -11.99 26.61
C ARG A 22 -23.50 -11.90 25.09
N LYS A 23 -23.79 -13.00 24.41
CA LYS A 23 -24.00 -13.00 22.95
C LYS A 23 -25.11 -12.03 22.53
N LYS A 24 -26.24 -12.02 23.26
CA LYS A 24 -27.37 -11.12 23.00
C LYS A 24 -27.02 -9.64 23.24
N SER A 25 -26.10 -9.34 24.16
CA SER A 25 -25.61 -7.97 24.39
C SER A 25 -24.64 -7.52 23.30
N ILE A 26 -23.69 -8.37 22.91
CA ILE A 26 -22.62 -8.02 21.97
C ILE A 26 -23.15 -7.84 20.54
N GLN A 27 -24.16 -8.61 20.15
CA GLN A 27 -24.70 -8.56 18.78
C GLN A 27 -25.19 -7.16 18.35
N PRO A 28 -26.06 -6.45 19.11
CA PRO A 28 -26.48 -5.10 18.75
C PRO A 28 -25.33 -4.10 18.79
N GLU A 29 -24.38 -4.21 19.74
CA GLU A 29 -23.20 -3.35 19.80
C GLU A 29 -22.35 -3.48 18.52
N LEU A 30 -22.18 -4.70 18.00
CA LEU A 30 -21.47 -4.93 16.75
C LEU A 30 -22.19 -4.31 15.54
N ILE A 31 -23.52 -4.43 15.49
CA ILE A 31 -24.33 -3.83 14.42
C ILE A 31 -24.21 -2.30 14.45
N GLU A 32 -24.30 -1.71 15.64
CA GLU A 32 -24.14 -0.27 15.84
C GLU A 32 -22.75 0.21 15.42
N PHE A 33 -21.70 -0.52 15.81
CA PHE A 33 -20.32 -0.24 15.41
C PHE A 33 -20.14 -0.28 13.88
N VAL A 34 -20.67 -1.31 13.21
CA VAL A 34 -20.62 -1.42 11.75
C VAL A 34 -21.36 -0.26 11.08
N HIS A 35 -22.52 0.13 11.58
CA HIS A 35 -23.27 1.29 11.06
C HIS A 35 -22.50 2.60 11.24
N GLN A 36 -21.81 2.76 12.37
CA GLN A 36 -20.97 3.93 12.64
C GLN A 36 -19.79 3.99 11.67
N LEU A 37 -19.05 2.89 11.49
CA LEU A 37 -17.95 2.81 10.53
C LEU A 37 -18.40 3.09 9.10
N HIS A 38 -19.53 2.51 8.69
CA HIS A 38 -20.10 2.76 7.38
C HIS A 38 -20.45 4.25 7.19
N SER A 39 -21.10 4.87 8.18
CA SER A 39 -21.49 6.28 8.12
C SER A 39 -20.26 7.20 8.05
N GLN A 40 -19.22 6.88 8.81
CA GLN A 40 -17.95 7.62 8.78
C GLN A 40 -17.28 7.52 7.42
N LEU A 41 -17.11 6.30 6.88
CA LEU A 41 -16.47 6.09 5.58
C LEU A 41 -17.22 6.81 4.46
N VAL A 42 -18.55 6.74 4.44
CA VAL A 42 -19.37 7.46 3.46
C VAL A 42 -19.19 8.98 3.57
N SER A 43 -19.07 9.49 4.80
CA SER A 43 -18.86 10.94 5.04
C SER A 43 -17.48 11.39 4.55
N GLU A 44 -16.44 10.58 4.78
CA GLU A 44 -15.09 10.85 4.30
C GLU A 44 -15.01 10.81 2.76
N LEU A 45 -15.66 9.84 2.13
CA LEU A 45 -15.73 9.74 0.66
C LEU A 45 -16.46 10.93 0.03
N GLU A 46 -17.59 11.36 0.61
CA GLU A 46 -18.32 12.52 0.09
C GLU A 46 -17.51 13.82 0.29
N ASN A 47 -16.77 13.95 1.39
CA ASN A 47 -15.87 15.07 1.59
C ASN A 47 -14.74 15.08 0.55
N LEU A 48 -14.10 13.94 0.30
CA LEU A 48 -13.04 13.82 -0.71
C LEU A 48 -13.54 14.15 -2.12
N LYS A 49 -14.75 13.71 -2.45
CA LYS A 49 -15.43 14.06 -3.71
C LYS A 49 -15.65 15.58 -3.82
N GLN A 50 -16.11 16.23 -2.75
CA GLN A 50 -16.28 17.69 -2.74
C GLN A 50 -14.95 18.44 -2.90
N GLN A 51 -13.88 17.96 -2.27
CA GLN A 51 -12.53 18.52 -2.44
C GLN A 51 -12.03 18.39 -3.88
N THR A 52 -12.31 17.26 -4.54
CA THR A 52 -11.93 17.04 -5.94
C THR A 52 -12.65 18.03 -6.87
N VAL A 53 -13.96 18.22 -6.68
CA VAL A 53 -14.75 19.19 -7.45
C VAL A 53 -14.24 20.62 -7.22
N ALA A 54 -13.90 20.97 -5.97
CA ALA A 54 -13.34 22.28 -5.65
C ALA A 54 -11.97 22.50 -6.32
N LEU A 55 -11.12 21.48 -6.33
CA LEU A 55 -9.80 21.53 -6.98
C LEU A 55 -9.94 21.65 -8.50
N GLU A 56 -10.83 20.89 -9.12
CA GLU A 56 -11.15 20.97 -10.55
C GLU A 56 -11.59 22.40 -10.95
N ALA A 57 -12.50 23.01 -10.17
CA ALA A 57 -12.93 24.39 -10.40
C ALA A 57 -11.78 25.41 -10.27
N VAL A 58 -10.80 25.16 -9.39
CA VAL A 58 -9.60 26.00 -9.29
C VAL A 58 -8.70 25.83 -10.51
N PHE A 59 -8.53 24.61 -11.01
CA PHE A 59 -7.75 24.34 -12.23
C PHE A 59 -8.37 25.01 -13.45
N GLU A 60 -9.68 24.85 -13.67
CA GLU A 60 -10.39 25.47 -14.80
C GLU A 60 -10.30 27.00 -14.80
N ARG A 61 -10.40 27.61 -13.62
CA ARG A 61 -10.21 29.06 -13.46
C ARG A 61 -8.80 29.49 -13.85
N LYS A 62 -7.77 28.76 -13.39
CA LYS A 62 -6.37 29.08 -13.73
C LYS A 62 -6.10 28.92 -15.23
N LEU A 63 -6.62 27.87 -15.86
CA LEU A 63 -6.49 27.68 -17.31
C LEU A 63 -7.13 28.82 -18.10
N SER A 64 -8.31 29.27 -17.67
CA SER A 64 -9.00 30.42 -18.28
C SER A 64 -8.19 31.71 -18.14
N GLN A 65 -7.56 31.94 -16.99
CA GLN A 65 -6.71 33.12 -16.76
C GLN A 65 -5.48 33.15 -17.69
N PHE A 66 -4.81 32.00 -17.90
CA PHE A 66 -3.67 31.90 -18.81
C PHE A 66 -4.01 32.22 -20.29
N VAL A 67 -5.23 31.89 -20.71
CA VAL A 67 -5.71 32.17 -22.07
C VAL A 67 -6.03 33.66 -22.29
N GLU A 68 -6.44 34.40 -21.24
CA GLU A 68 -6.62 35.86 -21.34
C GLU A 68 -5.30 36.64 -21.23
N GLU A 69 -4.35 36.21 -20.41
CA GLU A 69 -3.04 36.90 -20.26
C GLU A 69 -2.16 36.81 -21.51
N THR A 70 -2.34 35.80 -22.37
CA THR A 70 -1.61 35.69 -23.64
C THR A 70 -2.22 36.50 -24.80
N ARG A 71 -3.38 37.15 -24.59
CA ARG A 71 -4.10 37.87 -25.66
C ARG A 71 -3.97 39.39 -25.60
N THR A 72 -3.29 39.94 -24.59
CA THR A 72 -3.06 41.38 -24.45
C THR A 72 -1.57 41.71 -24.56
N VAL A 73 -1.05 41.65 -25.80
CA VAL A 73 0.20 42.33 -26.17
C VAL A 73 -0.17 43.64 -26.88
N PRO A 74 -0.21 44.79 -26.18
CA PRO A 74 -0.03 46.08 -26.83
C PRO A 74 1.47 46.23 -27.12
N MET A 75 1.80 46.14 -28.40
CA MET A 75 3.10 46.46 -28.94
C MET A 75 3.25 47.99 -28.97
N GLU A 76 3.95 48.55 -27.98
CA GLU A 76 4.58 49.87 -27.95
C GLU A 76 5.22 49.98 -26.55
N GLY A 77 6.46 50.34 -26.30
CA GLY A 77 7.51 50.95 -27.09
C GLY A 77 8.46 51.53 -26.03
N ASP A 78 9.73 51.15 -26.11
CA ASP A 78 10.91 51.84 -25.58
C ASP A 78 11.12 52.11 -24.06
N GLU A 79 12.40 52.02 -23.73
CA GLU A 79 13.16 52.85 -22.76
C GLU A 79 13.12 52.61 -21.23
N ILE A 80 14.22 51.99 -20.74
CA ILE A 80 15.08 52.30 -19.57
C ILE A 80 14.41 52.90 -18.31
N HIS A 81 14.47 52.22 -17.14
CA HIS A 81 15.24 52.67 -15.96
C HIS A 81 15.15 51.72 -14.75
N ALA A 82 16.23 51.79 -13.97
CA ALA A 82 16.56 51.01 -12.79
C ALA A 82 15.69 51.24 -11.54
N GLU A 83 15.87 50.30 -10.61
CA GLU A 83 16.00 50.50 -9.15
C GLU A 83 14.83 50.09 -8.23
N SER A 84 15.21 49.21 -7.29
CA SER A 84 14.82 49.15 -5.88
C SER A 84 13.68 48.24 -5.39
N GLN A 85 14.13 47.37 -4.47
CA GLN A 85 13.52 46.89 -3.24
C GLN A 85 12.76 45.56 -3.22
N GLU A 86 13.47 44.56 -2.65
CA GLU A 86 12.93 43.48 -1.83
C GLU A 86 11.92 44.00 -0.79
N PRO A 87 11.00 43.15 -0.32
CA PRO A 87 11.29 42.54 0.97
C PRO A 87 11.04 41.04 0.99
N VAL A 88 12.08 40.34 1.45
CA VAL A 88 12.05 38.98 2.00
C VAL A 88 11.05 38.94 3.17
N GLN A 89 10.07 38.03 3.13
CA GLN A 89 9.45 37.50 4.35
C GLN A 89 9.63 35.99 4.37
N ALA A 90 10.63 35.59 5.15
CA ALA A 90 10.82 34.25 5.64
C ALA A 90 9.90 34.05 6.86
N ILE A 91 8.89 33.19 6.72
CA ILE A 91 8.30 32.45 7.83
C ILE A 91 7.96 31.07 7.27
N ASP A 92 8.80 30.06 7.56
CA ASP A 92 8.22 28.83 8.06
C ASP A 92 9.13 28.20 9.09
N GLN A 93 8.49 27.83 10.19
CA GLN A 93 9.11 27.28 11.39
C GLN A 93 9.25 25.76 11.24
N THR A 94 10.18 25.24 12.04
CA THR A 94 10.25 23.84 12.50
C THR A 94 11.01 22.88 11.59
N SER A 95 12.33 22.86 11.78
CA SER A 95 13.15 21.66 11.54
C SER A 95 13.40 20.93 12.86
N THR A 96 13.59 19.61 12.70
CA THR A 96 14.53 18.76 13.45
C THR A 96 13.94 18.03 14.66
N SER A 97 13.54 16.77 14.41
CA SER A 97 14.22 15.54 14.87
C SER A 97 15.08 15.69 16.15
N GLN A 98 15.08 14.79 17.12
CA GLN A 98 15.34 13.35 17.05
C GLN A 98 15.28 12.82 18.52
N PRO A 99 15.68 11.57 18.83
CA PRO A 99 14.92 10.61 19.64
C PRO A 99 15.57 10.41 21.02
N GLU A 100 15.13 9.38 21.75
CA GLU A 100 15.80 8.65 22.86
C GLU A 100 14.72 8.30 23.91
N GLU A 101 14.68 7.14 24.56
CA GLU A 101 15.44 5.89 24.51
C GLU A 101 14.68 4.91 25.44
N LYS A 102 14.67 3.62 25.05
CA LYS A 102 14.48 2.37 25.81
C LYS A 102 13.86 2.42 27.21
N VAL A 103 13.00 1.42 27.50
CA VAL A 103 13.37 0.28 28.37
C VAL A 103 12.60 -0.98 27.91
N LEU A 104 13.37 -2.06 27.77
CA LEU A 104 13.02 -3.45 27.43
C LEU A 104 12.30 -4.20 28.57
N VAL A 105 11.86 -5.43 28.22
CA VAL A 105 11.69 -6.64 29.06
C VAL A 105 10.23 -6.91 29.47
N SER A 106 9.62 -8.09 29.28
CA SER A 106 9.89 -9.31 28.50
C SER A 106 8.67 -10.24 28.66
N ALA A 107 8.52 -11.16 27.72
CA ALA A 107 7.96 -12.51 27.87
C ALA A 107 6.54 -12.64 28.46
N ASP A 108 5.56 -12.83 27.58
CA ASP A 108 4.92 -14.15 27.57
C ASP A 108 4.42 -14.48 26.16
N ASP A 109 4.79 -15.68 25.76
CA ASP A 109 4.48 -16.37 24.52
C ASP A 109 3.01 -16.83 24.54
N LEU A 110 2.43 -17.04 23.35
CA LEU A 110 1.04 -17.43 23.06
C LEU A 110 0.05 -16.28 22.77
N ASP A 111 0.09 -15.76 21.54
CA ASP A 111 -1.06 -15.97 20.63
C ASP A 111 -0.65 -15.58 19.20
N THR A 112 -0.28 -16.57 18.40
CA THR A 112 -0.29 -16.45 16.93
C THR A 112 -1.73 -16.19 16.49
N THR A 113 -2.08 -14.93 16.37
CA THR A 113 -3.29 -14.51 15.67
C THR A 113 -3.15 -14.90 14.18
N PRO A 114 -4.22 -15.29 13.48
CA PRO A 114 -4.13 -15.77 12.09
C PRO A 114 -3.80 -14.70 11.03
N TYR A 115 -3.46 -13.47 11.44
CA TYR A 115 -3.56 -12.28 10.59
C TYR A 115 -2.23 -11.66 10.16
N GLU A 116 -1.08 -12.26 10.50
CA GLU A 116 0.22 -11.79 10.02
C GLU A 116 1.03 -12.96 9.46
N GLN A 117 0.69 -13.41 8.26
CA GLN A 117 1.64 -14.18 7.46
C GLN A 117 2.59 -13.18 6.81
N GLU A 118 3.87 -13.21 7.22
CA GLU A 118 4.93 -12.45 6.58
C GLU A 118 5.13 -12.96 5.14
N PRO A 119 5.34 -12.08 4.14
CA PRO A 119 5.60 -12.51 2.77
C PRO A 119 6.92 -13.29 2.71
N GLU A 120 6.92 -14.44 2.04
CA GLU A 120 8.13 -15.25 1.88
C GLU A 120 9.10 -14.64 0.87
N PHE A 121 8.59 -13.91 -0.13
CA PHE A 121 9.41 -13.26 -1.16
C PHE A 121 9.02 -11.80 -1.38
N GLU A 122 10.04 -10.98 -1.60
CA GLU A 122 9.92 -9.61 -2.10
C GLU A 122 10.66 -9.50 -3.43
N LEU A 123 9.90 -9.23 -4.49
CA LEU A 123 10.40 -9.10 -5.85
C LEU A 123 10.56 -7.61 -6.19
N GLU A 124 11.77 -7.06 -6.05
CA GLU A 124 12.11 -5.69 -6.43
C GLU A 124 12.33 -5.59 -7.94
N ILE A 125 11.59 -4.72 -8.62
CA ILE A 125 11.70 -4.52 -10.06
C ILE A 125 12.64 -3.35 -10.33
N LEU A 126 13.69 -3.63 -11.12
CA LEU A 126 14.67 -2.64 -11.51
C LEU A 126 14.23 -1.87 -12.77
N PRO A 127 14.61 -0.59 -12.93
CA PRO A 127 14.39 0.16 -14.15
C PRO A 127 14.99 -0.54 -15.38
N PRO A 128 14.37 -0.41 -16.57
CA PRO A 128 13.19 0.42 -16.88
C PRO A 128 11.87 -0.21 -16.42
N ILE A 129 10.98 0.60 -15.85
CA ILE A 129 9.68 0.16 -15.33
C ILE A 129 8.64 0.07 -16.45
N ASP A 130 8.03 -1.10 -16.63
CA ASP A 130 6.88 -1.33 -17.53
C ASP A 130 5.73 -1.97 -16.75
N ILE A 131 4.72 -1.16 -16.43
CA ILE A 131 3.54 -1.58 -15.66
C ILE A 131 2.81 -2.76 -16.31
N THR A 132 2.81 -2.83 -17.65
CA THR A 132 2.15 -3.93 -18.37
C THR A 132 2.80 -5.27 -18.06
N LYS A 133 4.14 -5.28 -18.04
CA LYS A 133 4.94 -6.48 -17.72
C LYS A 133 4.82 -6.85 -16.26
N ILE A 134 4.85 -5.85 -15.37
CA ILE A 134 4.62 -6.05 -13.93
C ILE A 134 3.26 -6.70 -13.69
N MET A 135 2.22 -6.23 -14.38
CA MET A 135 0.89 -6.85 -14.30
C MET A 135 0.83 -8.24 -14.90
N GLY A 136 1.57 -8.52 -15.97
CA GLY A 136 1.75 -9.88 -16.48
C GLY A 136 2.33 -10.81 -15.41
N ILE A 137 3.39 -10.38 -14.73
CA ILE A 137 4.03 -11.14 -13.65
C ILE A 137 3.06 -11.37 -12.48
N VAL A 138 2.37 -10.33 -11.99
CA VAL A 138 1.39 -10.46 -10.89
C VAL A 138 0.28 -11.44 -11.27
N THR A 139 -0.28 -11.31 -12.47
CA THR A 139 -1.34 -12.21 -12.97
C THR A 139 -0.86 -13.66 -13.03
N TYR A 140 0.39 -13.88 -13.46
CA TYR A 140 0.98 -15.21 -13.46
C TYR A 140 1.11 -15.78 -12.04
N LEU A 141 1.65 -14.99 -11.10
CA LEU A 141 1.83 -15.41 -9.72
C LEU A 141 0.50 -15.72 -9.03
N ASP A 142 -0.54 -14.91 -9.24
CA ASP A 142 -1.89 -15.15 -8.71
C ASP A 142 -2.55 -16.42 -9.28
N SER A 143 -2.08 -16.91 -10.44
CA SER A 143 -2.59 -18.14 -11.05
C SER A 143 -1.94 -19.41 -10.48
N LEU A 144 -0.86 -19.29 -9.71
CA LEU A 144 -0.14 -20.44 -9.15
C LEU A 144 -0.87 -20.99 -7.93
N PRO A 145 -1.16 -22.30 -7.86
CA PRO A 145 -1.88 -22.89 -6.72
C PRO A 145 -1.10 -22.83 -5.41
N GLU A 146 0.23 -22.70 -5.47
CA GLU A 146 1.11 -22.59 -4.31
C GLU A 146 1.21 -21.16 -3.77
N VAL A 147 0.74 -20.16 -4.53
CA VAL A 147 0.69 -18.76 -4.10
C VAL A 147 -0.63 -18.49 -3.41
N LYS A 148 -0.56 -18.01 -2.16
CA LYS A 148 -1.72 -17.59 -1.37
C LYS A 148 -2.25 -16.24 -1.82
N ASN A 149 -1.33 -15.29 -1.98
CA ASN A 149 -1.64 -13.90 -2.27
C ASN A 149 -0.43 -13.24 -2.92
N THR A 150 -0.68 -12.19 -3.70
CA THR A 150 0.36 -11.27 -4.15
C THR A 150 -0.07 -9.83 -3.85
N GLU A 151 0.90 -8.97 -3.58
CA GLU A 151 0.65 -7.55 -3.32
C GLU A 151 1.67 -6.70 -4.06
N LEU A 152 1.20 -5.77 -4.89
CA LEU A 152 2.06 -4.80 -5.57
C LEU A 152 2.23 -3.55 -4.71
N ILE A 153 3.48 -3.18 -4.45
CA ILE A 153 3.86 -1.93 -3.79
C ILE A 153 4.37 -0.94 -4.87
N PRO A 154 3.55 0.05 -5.28
CA PRO A 154 3.91 0.98 -6.34
C PRO A 154 4.83 2.08 -5.78
N LEU A 155 6.14 1.88 -5.88
CA LEU A 155 7.14 2.92 -5.66
C LEU A 155 7.59 3.50 -7.01
N ALA A 156 7.77 4.82 -7.07
CA ALA A 156 8.02 5.55 -8.32
C ALA A 156 9.20 4.99 -9.14
N ASP A 157 10.29 4.63 -8.45
CA ASP A 157 11.53 4.21 -9.11
C ASP A 157 11.82 2.71 -8.96
N LYS A 158 11.14 2.04 -8.03
CA LYS A 158 11.47 0.67 -7.57
C LYS A 158 10.23 -0.08 -7.08
N PRO A 159 9.27 -0.40 -7.96
CA PRO A 159 8.10 -1.15 -7.55
C PRO A 159 8.50 -2.54 -7.04
N SER A 160 7.81 -3.02 -6.01
CA SER A 160 8.04 -4.35 -5.42
C SER A 160 6.77 -5.18 -5.47
N ILE A 161 6.89 -6.50 -5.70
CA ILE A 161 5.78 -7.45 -5.54
C ILE A 161 6.08 -8.32 -4.33
N LEU A 162 5.19 -8.33 -3.35
CA LEU A 162 5.22 -9.25 -2.23
C LEU A 162 4.47 -10.53 -2.61
N VAL A 163 5.07 -11.68 -2.34
CA VAL A 163 4.49 -12.99 -2.64
C VAL A 163 4.34 -13.79 -1.36
N PHE A 164 3.13 -14.25 -1.10
CA PHE A 164 2.75 -15.07 0.03
C PHE A 164 2.52 -16.50 -0.47
N LEU A 165 3.17 -17.49 0.14
CA LEU A 165 3.15 -18.88 -0.30
C LEU A 165 2.37 -19.78 0.67
N HIS A 166 1.64 -20.75 0.13
CA HIS A 166 1.11 -21.88 0.90
C HIS A 166 2.12 -23.01 1.00
N GLU A 167 2.94 -23.21 -0.04
CA GLU A 167 3.94 -24.26 -0.13
C GLU A 167 5.24 -23.72 -0.76
N PRO A 168 6.42 -24.28 -0.41
CA PRO A 168 7.68 -23.85 -1.02
C PRO A 168 7.72 -24.16 -2.53
N ILE A 169 8.03 -23.14 -3.33
CA ILE A 169 8.19 -23.26 -4.80
C ILE A 169 9.55 -22.75 -5.28
N PRO A 170 10.06 -23.27 -6.41
CA PRO A 170 11.25 -22.73 -7.07
C PRO A 170 10.92 -21.44 -7.84
N LEU A 171 10.50 -20.40 -7.10
CA LEU A 171 9.98 -19.14 -7.67
C LEU A 171 10.98 -18.49 -8.63
N ILE A 172 12.27 -18.49 -8.30
CA ILE A 172 13.33 -17.87 -9.13
C ILE A 172 13.42 -18.56 -10.49
N ASP A 173 13.40 -19.90 -10.51
CA ASP A 173 13.47 -20.65 -11.77
C ASP A 173 12.23 -20.38 -12.63
N MET A 174 11.05 -20.32 -12.00
CA MET A 174 9.79 -20.01 -12.67
C MET A 174 9.79 -18.59 -13.26
N LEU A 175 10.24 -17.59 -12.49
CA LEU A 175 10.35 -16.21 -12.95
C LEU A 175 11.29 -16.07 -14.16
N ASN A 176 12.40 -16.83 -14.20
CA ASN A 176 13.30 -16.85 -15.35
C ASN A 176 12.70 -17.45 -16.63
N THR A 177 11.57 -18.17 -16.53
CA THR A 177 10.86 -18.70 -17.71
C THR A 177 9.83 -17.71 -18.28
N LEU A 178 9.54 -16.61 -17.58
CA LEU A 178 8.53 -15.64 -18.00
C LEU A 178 9.06 -14.73 -19.12
N PRO A 179 8.27 -14.50 -20.19
CA PRO A 179 8.67 -13.58 -21.27
C PRO A 179 8.81 -12.12 -20.81
N GLU A 180 8.16 -11.74 -19.72
CA GLU A 180 8.24 -10.41 -19.10
C GLU A 180 9.56 -10.17 -18.38
N VAL A 181 10.31 -11.22 -18.05
CA VAL A 181 11.51 -11.18 -17.20
C VAL A 181 12.76 -11.46 -18.05
N ALA A 182 13.76 -10.59 -17.97
CA ALA A 182 15.06 -10.79 -18.61
C ALA A 182 16.07 -11.45 -17.66
N GLU A 183 16.11 -11.01 -16.40
CA GLU A 183 17.09 -11.47 -15.43
C GLU A 183 16.49 -11.47 -14.03
N VAL A 184 16.82 -12.50 -13.24
CA VAL A 184 16.44 -12.62 -11.83
C VAL A 184 17.70 -12.82 -11.00
N LYS A 185 17.88 -11.99 -9.96
CA LYS A 185 19.02 -12.06 -9.02
C LYS A 185 18.52 -12.16 -7.59
N GLU A 186 18.96 -13.18 -6.86
CA GLU A 186 18.71 -13.26 -5.41
C GLU A 186 19.72 -12.36 -4.68
N ASP A 187 19.23 -11.44 -3.85
CA ASP A 187 20.08 -10.54 -3.09
C ASP A 187 20.56 -11.25 -1.82
N THR A 188 21.73 -11.88 -1.90
CA THR A 188 22.34 -12.57 -0.75
C THR A 188 23.10 -11.64 0.18
N THR A 189 23.01 -10.31 -0.01
CA THR A 189 23.91 -9.33 0.62
C THR A 189 23.48 -8.93 2.04
N ASP A 190 22.28 -9.31 2.49
CA ASP A 190 21.78 -9.01 3.84
C ASP A 190 22.13 -10.10 4.87
N THR A 191 23.42 -10.22 5.20
CA THR A 191 23.86 -10.94 6.42
C THR A 191 23.66 -10.13 7.71
N ALA A 192 22.77 -9.13 7.73
CA ALA A 192 22.58 -8.26 8.90
C ALA A 192 21.15 -7.74 9.12
N SER A 193 20.10 -8.41 8.62
CA SER A 193 18.73 -8.10 9.06
C SER A 193 18.26 -9.09 10.12
N VAL A 194 18.46 -8.70 11.37
CA VAL A 194 17.92 -9.36 12.56
C VAL A 194 16.45 -8.92 12.70
N GLU A 195 15.58 -9.30 11.76
CA GLU A 195 14.10 -9.25 11.86
C GLU A 195 13.47 -9.79 10.56
N GLY A 196 12.70 -10.88 10.63
CA GLY A 196 11.67 -11.22 9.63
C GLY A 196 12.10 -11.67 8.21
N LYS A 197 12.80 -12.81 8.12
CA LYS A 197 12.77 -13.91 7.12
C LYS A 197 12.29 -13.77 5.65
N ARG A 198 12.03 -12.61 5.05
CA ARG A 198 11.64 -12.54 3.62
C ARG A 198 12.85 -12.61 2.68
N LYS A 199 12.75 -13.38 1.60
CA LYS A 199 13.80 -13.47 0.57
C LYS A 199 13.64 -12.35 -0.43
N LYS A 200 14.68 -11.55 -0.59
CA LYS A 200 14.69 -10.45 -1.55
C LYS A 200 15.24 -10.90 -2.90
N VAL A 201 14.49 -10.65 -3.96
CA VAL A 201 14.84 -11.01 -5.34
C VAL A 201 14.71 -9.76 -6.20
N GLN A 202 15.74 -9.46 -6.99
CA GLN A 202 15.72 -8.37 -7.96
C GLN A 202 15.37 -8.92 -9.34
N ILE A 203 14.48 -8.23 -10.04
CA ILE A 203 13.98 -8.60 -11.36
C ILE A 203 14.30 -7.47 -12.34
N VAL A 204 14.93 -7.83 -13.45
CA VAL A 204 15.07 -6.96 -14.62
C VAL A 204 14.02 -7.39 -15.64
N LEU A 205 13.18 -6.45 -16.07
CA LEU A 205 12.16 -6.73 -17.08
C LEU A 205 12.80 -6.87 -18.46
N SER A 206 12.18 -7.69 -19.32
CA SER A 206 12.61 -7.80 -20.72
C SER A 206 12.49 -6.45 -21.44
N GLU A 207 13.28 -6.23 -22.48
CA GLU A 207 13.09 -5.07 -23.35
C GLU A 207 11.80 -5.23 -24.17
N LYS A 208 11.13 -4.13 -24.51
CA LYS A 208 9.94 -4.18 -25.36
C LYS A 208 10.41 -4.52 -26.78
N THR A 209 10.06 -5.71 -27.28
CA THR A 209 10.12 -5.97 -28.72
C THR A 209 9.07 -5.07 -29.36
N VAL A 210 9.47 -3.87 -29.77
CA VAL A 210 8.70 -3.11 -30.75
C VAL A 210 8.72 -3.98 -32.00
N SER A 211 7.63 -4.70 -32.26
CA SER A 211 7.39 -5.27 -33.58
C SER A 211 7.43 -4.11 -34.55
N GLU A 212 8.55 -3.95 -35.26
CA GLU A 212 8.61 -3.21 -36.53
C GLU A 212 7.73 -3.96 -37.53
N GLU A 213 6.43 -3.76 -37.44
CA GLU A 213 5.51 -4.05 -38.54
C GLU A 213 5.60 -2.85 -39.49
N GLY A 214 6.68 -2.86 -40.27
CA GLY A 214 7.07 -1.80 -41.18
C GLY A 214 7.88 -2.35 -42.35
N LYS A 215 7.34 -3.34 -43.05
CA LYS A 215 7.76 -3.64 -44.43
C LYS A 215 6.54 -3.74 -45.33
N GLU A 216 6.13 -2.55 -45.75
CA GLU A 216 5.44 -2.32 -47.01
C GLU A 216 6.40 -2.71 -48.15
N GLN A 217 6.04 -3.73 -48.93
CA GLN A 217 6.51 -3.96 -50.30
C GLN A 217 5.40 -4.60 -51.13
#